data_AF-A0A925VDV5-F1
#
_entry.id   AF-A0A925VDV5-F1
#
_cell.length_a   1.000
_cell.length_b   1.000
_cell.length_c   1.000
_cell.angle_alpha   90.00
_cell.angle_beta   90.00
_cell.angle_gamma   90.00
#
_symmetry.space_group_name_H-M   'P 1'
#
loop_
_entity.id
_entity.type
_entity.pdbx_description
1 polymer ?
#
loop_
_entity_poly.entity_id
_entity_poly.type
_entity_poly.pdbx_seq_one_letter_code
_entity_poly.pdbx_strand_id
1 'polypeptide(L)'
;MARSSAILLATFLATGACFKGAERDKEVPPGNPGGLCLAPDGRCDSGMCNRDENYCYDPADPCEGFFCGGEERGTCTPDGAAQPSCQCAVGYENQTFALYCCPIDGSDPYCDPSSAEVDGEQESSGG
;
A
#
# COMPACT_ATOMS: atom_id res chain seq x y z
N MET A 1 47.63 39.31 -15.78
CA MET A 1 46.32 38.75 -16.16
C MET A 1 46.50 37.29 -16.54
N ALA A 2 46.05 36.36 -15.70
CA ALA A 2 45.65 35.00 -16.11
C ALA A 2 44.95 34.37 -14.89
N ARG A 3 43.64 34.16 -15.04
CA ARG A 3 42.77 33.56 -14.04
C ARG A 3 42.81 32.04 -14.26
N SER A 4 43.08 31.26 -13.22
CA SER A 4 42.90 29.80 -13.25
C SER A 4 42.05 29.40 -12.06
N SER A 5 40.74 29.57 -12.20
CA SER A 5 39.74 29.01 -11.29
C SER A 5 39.49 27.56 -11.69
N ALA A 6 40.05 26.61 -10.92
CA ALA A 6 39.68 25.21 -11.03
C ALA A 6 38.37 24.99 -10.25
N ILE A 7 37.28 24.81 -10.99
CA ILE A 7 35.98 24.41 -10.44
C ILE A 7 36.02 22.88 -10.27
N LEU A 8 36.20 22.43 -9.03
CA LEU A 8 36.00 21.04 -8.65
C LEU A 8 34.48 20.76 -8.60
N LEU A 9 33.97 20.09 -9.63
CA LEU A 9 32.63 19.50 -9.64
C LEU A 9 32.61 18.35 -8.61
N ALA A 10 32.02 18.59 -7.45
CA ALA A 10 31.73 17.55 -6.47
C ALA A 10 30.45 16.82 -6.90
N THR A 11 30.61 15.60 -7.40
CA THR A 11 29.52 14.69 -7.74
C THR A 11 28.77 14.30 -6.48
N PHE A 12 27.56 14.84 -6.29
CA PHE A 12 26.63 14.38 -5.26
C PHE A 12 26.18 12.95 -5.59
N LEU A 13 26.73 11.96 -4.90
CA LEU A 13 26.11 10.65 -4.78
C LEU A 13 24.87 10.81 -3.92
N ALA A 14 23.72 11.02 -4.55
CA ALA A 14 22.43 10.81 -3.90
C ALA A 14 22.34 9.32 -3.58
N THR A 15 22.67 8.94 -2.36
CA THR A 15 22.28 7.66 -1.78
C THR A 15 20.76 7.68 -1.70
N GLY A 16 20.09 7.16 -2.73
CA GLY A 16 18.68 6.83 -2.66
C GLY A 16 18.50 5.97 -1.42
N ALA A 17 17.79 6.50 -0.42
CA ALA A 17 17.29 5.70 0.67
C ALA A 17 16.32 4.71 0.02
N CYS A 18 16.78 3.47 -0.21
CA CYS A 18 15.91 2.38 -0.59
C CYS A 18 14.92 2.19 0.56
N PHE A 19 13.70 2.71 0.41
CA PHE A 19 12.63 2.50 1.37
C PHE A 19 12.33 1.00 1.37
N LYS A 20 12.84 0.28 2.36
CA LYS A 20 12.39 -1.08 2.67
C LYS A 20 10.96 -0.97 3.16
N GLY A 21 10.01 -1.13 2.26
CA GLY A 21 8.58 -1.00 2.54
C GLY A 21 8.00 -2.05 3.51
N ALA A 22 8.80 -2.89 4.16
CA ALA A 22 8.31 -4.03 4.92
C ALA A 22 7.92 -3.73 6.39
N GLU A 23 8.02 -2.48 6.88
CA GLU A 23 7.95 -2.19 8.33
C GLU A 23 6.90 -1.15 8.76
N ARG A 24 5.86 -0.90 7.96
CA ARG A 24 4.68 -0.17 8.48
C ARG A 24 3.68 -1.16 9.07
N ASP A 25 3.00 -0.77 10.15
CA ASP A 25 1.81 -1.46 10.62
C ASP A 25 0.89 -1.70 9.41
N LYS A 26 0.59 -2.97 9.15
CA LYS A 26 -0.10 -3.44 7.92
C LYS A 26 -1.46 -2.78 7.70
N GLU A 27 -2.02 -2.16 8.73
CA GLU A 27 -3.36 -1.60 8.71
C GLU A 27 -3.29 -0.12 9.09
N VAL A 28 -3.46 0.73 8.08
CA VAL A 28 -3.71 2.15 8.33
C VAL A 28 -5.06 2.28 9.04
N PRO A 29 -5.18 3.14 10.08
CA PRO A 29 -6.45 3.33 10.78
C PRO A 29 -7.58 3.68 9.80
N PRO A 30 -8.80 3.14 10.01
CA PRO A 30 -9.96 3.48 9.21
C PRO A 30 -10.14 5.00 9.05
N GLY A 31 -10.58 5.42 7.87
CA GLY A 31 -10.80 6.83 7.54
C GLY A 31 -9.56 7.58 7.02
N ASN A 32 -8.39 6.96 6.97
CA ASN A 32 -7.16 7.56 6.45
C ASN A 32 -6.70 6.87 5.15
N PRO A 33 -5.92 7.54 4.27
CA PRO A 33 -5.40 6.94 3.04
C PRO A 33 -4.69 5.60 3.28
N GLY A 34 -5.11 4.54 2.57
CA GLY A 34 -4.64 3.17 2.76
C GLY A 34 -5.46 2.35 3.77
N GLY A 35 -6.39 2.97 4.50
CA GLY A 35 -7.30 2.32 5.45
C GLY A 35 -8.71 2.16 4.90
N LEU A 36 -9.55 1.42 5.62
CA LEU A 36 -10.96 1.20 5.27
C LEU A 36 -11.79 2.49 5.37
N CYS A 37 -12.85 2.59 4.59
CA CYS A 37 -13.83 3.66 4.77
C CYS A 37 -14.54 3.54 6.14
N LEU A 38 -14.90 4.68 6.72
CA LEU A 38 -15.66 4.73 7.96
C LEU A 38 -17.10 4.28 7.74
N ALA A 39 -17.53 3.29 8.50
CA ALA A 39 -18.93 2.92 8.64
C ALA A 39 -19.70 3.93 9.52
N PRO A 40 -21.03 4.06 9.35
CA PRO A 40 -21.86 3.47 8.29
C PRO A 40 -21.90 4.31 7.01
N ASP A 41 -21.37 5.54 7.05
CA ASP A 41 -21.59 6.53 6.00
C ASP A 41 -20.68 6.34 4.77
N GLY A 42 -19.70 5.43 4.83
CA GLY A 42 -18.75 5.19 3.74
C GLY A 42 -17.98 6.47 3.38
N ARG A 43 -17.33 7.07 4.39
CA ARG A 43 -16.56 8.31 4.27
C ARG A 43 -15.14 8.15 4.82
N CYS A 44 -14.28 9.11 4.54
CA CYS A 44 -12.93 9.19 5.11
C CYS A 44 -12.81 10.44 5.98
N ASP A 45 -11.96 10.39 7.00
CA ASP A 45 -11.52 11.58 7.73
C ASP A 45 -10.52 12.39 6.89
N SER A 46 -9.72 11.70 6.06
CA SER A 46 -8.82 12.29 5.08
C SER A 46 -8.89 11.55 3.73
N GLY A 47 -8.89 12.30 2.63
CA GLY A 47 -8.99 11.77 1.27
C GLY A 47 -10.42 11.48 0.80
N MET A 48 -10.55 10.56 -0.14
CA MET A 48 -11.80 10.13 -0.77
C MET A 48 -12.04 8.64 -0.51
N CYS A 49 -13.28 8.27 -0.22
CA CYS A 49 -13.67 6.87 -0.08
C CYS A 49 -14.04 6.30 -1.46
N ASN A 50 -13.33 5.27 -1.91
CA ASN A 50 -13.87 4.35 -2.92
C ASN A 50 -14.84 3.42 -2.18
N ARG A 51 -16.15 3.66 -2.35
CA ARG A 51 -17.19 2.88 -1.67
C ARG A 51 -17.37 1.48 -2.24
N ASP A 52 -17.03 1.28 -3.52
CA ASP A 52 -17.19 -0.02 -4.16
C ASP A 52 -16.12 -1.01 -3.65
N GLU A 53 -14.91 -0.52 -3.43
CA GLU A 53 -13.77 -1.29 -2.93
C GLU A 53 -13.48 -1.10 -1.42
N ASN A 54 -14.25 -0.22 -0.76
CA ASN A 54 -14.23 0.07 0.68
C ASN A 54 -12.88 0.57 1.26
N TYR A 55 -12.17 1.46 0.55
CA TYR A 55 -10.93 2.07 1.04
C TYR A 55 -10.88 3.58 0.87
N CYS A 56 -10.05 4.24 1.69
CA CYS A 56 -9.73 5.65 1.61
C CYS A 56 -8.43 5.88 0.82
N TYR A 57 -8.40 6.87 -0.07
CA TYR A 57 -7.21 7.25 -0.83
C TYR A 57 -7.12 8.77 -0.99
N ASP A 58 -5.92 9.32 -1.18
CA ASP A 58 -5.75 10.73 -1.52
C ASP A 58 -5.77 10.89 -3.06
N PRO A 59 -6.71 11.63 -3.67
CA PRO A 59 -6.70 11.85 -5.11
C PRO A 59 -5.47 12.64 -5.62
N ALA A 60 -4.77 13.37 -4.75
CA ALA A 60 -3.52 14.07 -5.10
C ALA A 60 -2.29 13.15 -5.07
N ASP A 61 -2.31 12.12 -4.21
CA ASP A 61 -1.30 11.07 -4.13
C ASP A 61 -1.99 9.70 -3.89
N PRO A 62 -2.53 9.05 -4.95
CA PRO A 62 -3.37 7.87 -4.79
C PRO A 62 -2.68 6.71 -4.08
N CYS A 63 -1.36 6.62 -4.22
CA CYS A 63 -0.55 5.56 -3.64
C CYS A 63 -0.11 5.84 -2.20
N GLU A 64 -0.45 7.01 -1.63
CA GLU A 64 -0.19 7.30 -0.23
C GLU A 64 -0.96 6.30 0.67
N GLY A 65 -0.21 5.62 1.54
CA GLY A 65 -0.79 4.66 2.48
C GLY A 65 -1.04 3.26 1.92
N PHE A 66 -0.90 3.04 0.61
CA PHE A 66 -1.07 1.72 -0.01
C PHE A 66 0.25 0.98 -0.15
N PHE A 67 0.20 -0.34 0.06
CA PHE A 67 1.38 -1.17 0.07
C PHE A 67 1.22 -2.47 -0.72
N CYS A 68 1.76 -2.49 -1.94
CA CYS A 68 1.73 -3.66 -2.83
C CYS A 68 2.64 -4.83 -2.41
N GLY A 69 3.01 -4.93 -1.13
CA GLY A 69 3.96 -5.94 -0.65
C GLY A 69 5.44 -5.59 -0.88
N GLY A 70 5.74 -4.38 -1.36
CA GLY A 70 7.09 -3.88 -1.62
C GLY A 70 7.56 -4.12 -3.05
N GLU A 71 8.62 -3.44 -3.50
CA GLU A 71 9.10 -3.46 -4.90
C GLU A 71 9.41 -4.88 -5.43
N GLU A 72 9.69 -5.84 -4.54
CA GLU A 72 9.92 -7.24 -4.90
C GLU A 72 8.63 -8.01 -5.24
N ARG A 73 7.48 -7.53 -4.78
CA ARG A 73 6.15 -8.15 -4.98
C ARG A 73 5.27 -7.34 -5.92
N GLY A 74 5.35 -6.01 -5.84
CA GLY A 74 4.60 -5.12 -6.71
C GLY A 74 4.79 -3.66 -6.39
N THR A 75 4.35 -2.82 -7.32
CA THR A 75 4.46 -1.37 -7.22
C THR A 75 3.07 -0.74 -7.32
N CYS A 76 2.79 0.24 -6.46
CA CYS A 76 1.56 1.01 -6.58
C CYS A 76 1.70 2.03 -7.71
N THR A 77 0.70 2.07 -8.57
CA THR A 77 0.56 3.06 -9.64
C THR A 77 -0.88 3.55 -9.68
N PRO A 78 -1.13 4.85 -9.88
CA PRO A 78 -2.48 5.34 -10.16
C PRO A 78 -3.03 4.70 -11.44
N ASP A 79 -4.29 4.28 -11.41
CA ASP A 79 -5.01 3.77 -12.57
C ASP A 79 -5.56 4.91 -13.46
N GLY A 80 -6.32 4.56 -14.50
CA GLY A 80 -6.93 5.54 -15.41
C GLY A 80 -7.97 6.46 -14.76
N ALA A 81 -8.44 6.15 -13.55
CA ALA A 81 -9.37 6.94 -12.76
C ALA A 81 -8.67 7.70 -11.60
N ALA A 82 -7.33 7.71 -11.57
CA ALA A 82 -6.52 8.26 -10.49
C ALA A 82 -6.77 7.58 -9.12
N GLN A 83 -7.09 6.29 -9.15
CA GLN A 83 -7.19 5.45 -7.96
C GLN A 83 -5.94 4.59 -7.81
N PRO A 84 -5.55 4.20 -6.59
CA PRO A 84 -4.41 3.33 -6.42
C PRO A 84 -4.67 1.95 -7.03
N SER A 85 -3.65 1.41 -7.70
CA SER A 85 -3.66 0.06 -8.27
C SER A 85 -2.29 -0.57 -8.11
N CYS A 86 -2.25 -1.85 -7.72
CA CYS A 86 -1.01 -2.60 -7.64
C CYS A 86 -0.68 -3.32 -8.95
N GLN A 87 0.51 -3.04 -9.47
CA GLN A 87 1.15 -3.84 -10.51
C GLN A 87 2.04 -4.88 -9.85
N CYS A 88 1.56 -6.11 -9.80
CA CYS A 88 2.28 -7.22 -9.19
C CYS A 88 3.38 -7.76 -10.10
N ALA A 89 4.49 -8.15 -9.47
CA ALA A 89 5.58 -8.86 -10.11
C ALA A 89 5.15 -10.27 -10.54
N VAL A 90 5.93 -10.88 -11.42
CA VAL A 90 5.69 -12.26 -11.87
C VAL A 90 5.71 -13.21 -10.67
N GLY A 91 4.68 -14.05 -10.55
CA GLY A 91 4.52 -14.96 -9.40
C GLY A 91 3.64 -14.41 -8.28
N TYR A 92 3.12 -13.19 -8.43
CA TYR A 92 2.21 -12.55 -7.48
C TYR A 92 0.89 -12.11 -8.14
N GLU A 93 -0.19 -12.05 -7.37
CA GLU A 93 -1.51 -11.58 -7.79
C GLU A 93 -2.15 -10.64 -6.77
N ASN A 94 -3.10 -9.80 -7.21
CA ASN A 94 -3.82 -8.87 -6.34
C ASN A 94 -4.90 -9.61 -5.54
N GLN A 95 -4.93 -9.40 -4.23
CA GLN A 95 -6.05 -9.85 -3.38
C GLN A 95 -7.07 -8.72 -3.17
N THR A 96 -8.32 -9.11 -2.92
CA THR A 96 -9.43 -8.18 -2.70
C THR A 96 -9.21 -7.42 -1.37
N PHE A 97 -9.51 -6.12 -1.35
CA PHE A 97 -9.44 -5.20 -0.19
C PHE A 97 -8.09 -4.62 0.19
N ALA A 98 -6.99 -5.33 0.01
CA ALA A 98 -5.66 -4.79 0.21
C ALA A 98 -4.98 -4.76 -1.14
N LEU A 99 -4.70 -3.56 -1.66
CA LEU A 99 -3.78 -3.35 -2.78
C LEU A 99 -2.40 -3.92 -2.40
N TYR A 100 -2.29 -5.24 -2.51
CA TYR A 100 -1.25 -6.08 -1.94
C TYR A 100 -1.04 -7.25 -2.89
N CYS A 101 0.22 -7.46 -3.27
CA CYS A 101 0.61 -8.51 -4.17
C CYS A 101 0.97 -9.77 -3.39
N CYS A 102 0.13 -10.78 -3.54
CA CYS A 102 0.21 -12.06 -2.86
C CYS A 102 0.88 -13.13 -3.73
N PRO A 103 1.76 -13.97 -3.19
CA PRO A 103 2.34 -15.06 -3.95
C PRO A 103 1.27 -16.03 -4.44
N ILE A 104 1.31 -16.37 -5.72
CA ILE A 104 0.37 -17.32 -6.34
C ILE A 104 0.56 -18.75 -5.77
N ASP A 105 1.74 -19.04 -5.23
CA ASP A 105 2.05 -20.33 -4.61
C ASP A 105 1.52 -20.48 -3.17
N GLY A 106 0.87 -19.45 -2.63
CA GLY A 106 0.33 -19.46 -1.27
C GLY A 106 1.41 -19.52 -0.17
N SER A 107 2.66 -19.19 -0.50
CA SER A 107 3.76 -19.21 0.46
C SER A 107 3.65 -18.15 1.56
N ASP A 108 2.78 -17.15 1.39
CA ASP A 108 2.51 -16.12 2.38
C ASP A 108 1.20 -16.42 3.15
N PRO A 109 1.26 -16.77 4.44
CA PRO A 109 0.07 -17.09 5.23
C PRO A 109 -0.85 -15.86 5.44
N TYR A 110 -0.35 -14.64 5.23
CA TYR A 110 -1.18 -13.42 5.29
C TYR A 110 -1.98 -13.18 4.01
N CYS A 111 -1.68 -13.91 2.94
CA CYS A 111 -2.37 -13.86 1.66
C CYS A 111 -3.50 -14.88 1.54
N ASP A 112 -3.75 -15.63 2.61
CA ASP A 112 -4.87 -16.54 2.69
C ASP A 112 -6.16 -15.73 2.93
N PRO A 113 -7.13 -15.76 2.01
CA PRO A 113 -8.40 -15.04 2.18
C PRO A 113 -9.19 -15.52 3.41
N SER A 114 -8.88 -16.68 3.98
CA SER A 114 -9.47 -17.14 5.25
C SER A 114 -8.89 -16.45 6.49
N SER A 115 -7.78 -15.72 6.37
CA SER A 115 -7.21 -14.92 7.45
C SER A 115 -7.96 -13.61 7.71
N ALA A 116 -8.73 -13.12 6.74
CA ALA A 116 -9.57 -11.92 6.89
C ALA A 116 -10.83 -12.17 7.74
N GLU A 117 -11.13 -13.43 8.08
CA GLU A 117 -12.29 -13.83 8.89
C GLU A 117 -11.97 -13.93 10.40
N VAL A 118 -10.79 -13.52 10.86
CA VAL A 118 -10.42 -13.62 12.28
C VAL A 118 -10.74 -12.32 13.03
N ASP A 119 -12.00 -11.89 13.01
CA ASP A 119 -12.58 -11.03 14.04
C ASP A 119 -14.12 -11.10 13.97
N GLY A 120 -14.66 -12.31 14.21
CA GLY A 120 -16.09 -12.54 14.29
C GLY A 120 -16.43 -13.85 14.99
N GLU A 121 -16.95 -13.73 16.21
CA GLU A 121 -17.71 -14.75 16.95
C GLU A 121 -16.97 -16.01 17.44
N GLN A 122 -16.53 -15.99 18.70
CA GLN A 122 -16.80 -17.12 19.59
C GLN A 122 -18.00 -16.78 20.48
N GLU A 123 -19.21 -16.94 19.95
CA GLU A 123 -20.37 -17.24 20.78
C GLU A 123 -20.24 -18.67 21.34
N SER A 124 -20.26 -18.74 22.67
CA SER A 124 -20.79 -19.79 23.53
C SER A 124 -21.49 -20.97 22.83
N SER A 125 -20.98 -22.20 23.03
CA SER A 125 -21.79 -23.43 23.22
C SER A 125 -20.96 -24.65 23.62
N GLY A 126 -21.28 -25.22 24.79
CA GLY A 126 -21.24 -26.67 25.01
C GLY A 126 -20.20 -27.21 26.02
N GLY A 127 -20.68 -27.58 27.22
CA GLY A 127 -19.94 -28.38 28.20
C GLY A 127 -20.53 -28.30 29.61
#